data_AF-A0A8J2K9E6-F1
#
_entry.id   AF-A0A8J2K9E6-F1
#
_cell.length_a   1.000
_cell.length_b   1.000
_cell.length_c   1.000
_cell.angle_alpha   90.00
_cell.angle_beta   90.00
_cell.angle_gamma   90.00
#
_symmetry.space_group_name_H-M   'P 1'
#
loop_
_entity.id
_entity.type
_entity.pdbx_description
1 polymer ?
#
loop_
_entity_poly.entity_id
_entity_poly.type
_entity_poly.pdbx_seq_one_letter_code
_entity_poly.pdbx_strand_id
1 'polypeptide(L)'
;MTEESDSVWLSQWESNLISESQDKQQNIVDNLEQENLNVQSKLWGSFQNCATSIAKVYVERENQKNGSEAFRDAARDATLLYKDGVEMARKLSDMGMTVGYNRRNKEILQWVRKRRRFIRRDELIAMLCGGSAIQTQPQQQQQQNQQSTQQRKSPTFLSNDDDSHLDTFREAIQSIGTTNISNPVVDVIADPFMMQQQLRASPTVVIGQKRSNSPLDVNMDSPSHKRHRYF
;
A
#
# COMPACT_ATOMS: atom_id res chain seq x y z
N MET A 1 -33.11 6.73 -8.43
CA MET A 1 -33.30 7.83 -7.48
C MET A 1 -33.65 7.22 -6.14
N THR A 2 -32.64 6.96 -5.30
CA THR A 2 -32.80 6.27 -4.00
C THR A 2 -31.64 6.69 -3.08
N GLU A 3 -31.51 7.99 -2.80
CA GLU A 3 -30.53 8.52 -1.83
C GLU A 3 -31.21 9.14 -0.59
N GLU A 4 -32.53 9.03 -0.48
CA GLU A 4 -33.33 9.79 0.49
C GLU A 4 -33.60 9.03 1.82
N SER A 5 -33.24 7.76 1.91
CA SER A 5 -33.52 6.89 3.08
C SER A 5 -32.45 6.91 4.17
N ASP A 6 -31.21 7.30 3.86
CA ASP A 6 -30.10 7.29 4.82
C ASP A 6 -30.22 8.43 5.86
N SER A 7 -30.92 9.50 5.51
CA SER A 7 -31.13 10.71 6.31
C SER A 7 -32.01 10.53 7.55
N VAL A 8 -32.71 9.39 7.69
CA VAL A 8 -33.81 9.21 8.67
C VAL A 8 -33.33 8.99 10.11
N TRP A 9 -32.05 8.69 10.33
CA TRP A 9 -31.52 8.32 11.65
C TRP A 9 -30.41 9.24 12.18
N LEU A 10 -29.76 10.03 11.34
CA LEU A 10 -28.81 11.07 11.73
C LEU A 10 -29.59 12.32 12.18
N SER A 11 -29.13 12.98 13.23
CA SER A 11 -29.60 14.32 13.58
C SER A 11 -29.24 15.31 12.47
N GLN A 12 -30.06 16.35 12.30
CA GLN A 12 -29.79 17.43 11.34
C GLN A 12 -28.41 18.08 11.59
N TRP A 13 -27.99 18.19 12.86
CA TRP A 13 -26.64 18.66 13.22
C TRP A 13 -25.54 17.70 12.74
N GLU A 14 -25.72 16.38 12.91
CA GLU A 14 -24.76 15.37 12.45
C GLU A 14 -24.65 15.37 10.93
N SER A 15 -25.80 15.43 10.24
CA SER A 15 -25.84 15.50 8.77
C SER A 15 -25.12 16.74 8.23
N ASN A 16 -25.35 17.91 8.84
CA ASN A 16 -24.68 19.16 8.47
C ASN A 16 -23.16 19.07 8.69
N LEU A 17 -22.71 18.57 9.84
CA LEU A 17 -21.28 18.42 10.17
C LEU A 17 -20.58 17.45 9.19
N ILE A 18 -21.25 16.36 8.83
CA ILE A 18 -20.75 15.38 7.87
C ILE A 18 -20.64 16.00 6.48
N SER A 19 -21.65 16.77 6.02
CA SER A 19 -21.61 17.48 4.74
C SER A 19 -20.48 18.51 4.70
N GLU A 20 -20.38 19.37 5.71
CA GLU A 20 -19.33 20.38 5.81
C GLU A 20 -17.93 19.75 5.81
N SER A 21 -17.77 18.59 6.47
CA SER A 21 -16.51 17.85 6.42
C SER A 21 -16.19 17.33 5.02
N GLN A 22 -17.20 16.88 4.27
CA GLN A 22 -17.04 16.34 2.92
C GLN A 22 -16.67 17.45 1.92
N ASP A 23 -17.31 18.61 2.00
CA ASP A 23 -17.00 19.77 1.16
C ASP A 23 -15.56 20.27 1.39
N LYS A 24 -15.13 20.36 2.66
CA LYS A 24 -13.74 20.70 3.02
C LYS A 24 -12.72 19.63 2.63
N GLN A 25 -13.14 18.37 2.50
CA GLN A 25 -12.29 17.23 2.16
C GLN A 25 -12.24 16.90 0.67
N GLN A 26 -13.07 17.58 -0.13
CA GLN A 26 -13.11 17.42 -1.57
C GLN A 26 -11.77 17.90 -2.19
N ASN A 27 -11.29 17.16 -3.19
CA ASN A 27 -10.06 17.45 -3.96
C ASN A 27 -8.74 17.53 -3.16
N ILE A 28 -8.65 17.15 -1.87
CA ILE A 28 -7.35 17.22 -1.14
C ILE A 28 -6.28 16.28 -1.76
N VAL A 29 -6.69 15.14 -2.33
CA VAL A 29 -5.78 14.25 -3.07
C VAL A 29 -5.24 14.93 -4.33
N ASP A 30 -6.13 15.51 -5.13
CA ASP A 30 -5.78 16.22 -6.38
C ASP A 30 -4.89 17.44 -6.07
N ASN A 31 -5.16 18.15 -4.97
CA ASN A 31 -4.33 19.26 -4.49
C ASN A 31 -2.92 18.79 -4.06
N LEU A 32 -2.79 17.60 -3.46
CA LEU A 32 -1.47 17.01 -3.15
C LEU A 32 -0.72 16.64 -4.43
N GLU A 33 -1.39 16.07 -5.42
CA GLU A 33 -0.78 15.72 -6.71
C GLU A 33 -0.32 16.97 -7.47
N GLN A 34 -1.18 17.99 -7.58
CA GLN A 34 -0.83 19.28 -8.17
C GLN A 34 0.34 19.94 -7.45
N GLU A 35 0.37 19.92 -6.12
CA GLU A 35 1.49 20.53 -5.38
C GLU A 35 2.79 19.71 -5.49
N ASN A 36 2.71 18.39 -5.63
CA ASN A 36 3.86 17.54 -5.96
C ASN A 36 4.45 17.90 -7.33
N LEU A 37 3.60 18.07 -8.36
CA LEU A 37 4.04 18.55 -9.67
C LEU A 37 4.65 19.95 -9.61
N ASN A 38 4.05 20.88 -8.84
CA ASN A 38 4.60 22.21 -8.60
C ASN A 38 5.97 22.17 -7.92
N VAL A 39 6.13 21.31 -6.91
CA VAL A 39 7.40 21.08 -6.19
C VAL A 39 8.46 20.52 -7.13
N GLN A 40 8.14 19.48 -7.90
CA GLN A 40 9.08 18.87 -8.85
C GLN A 40 9.56 19.90 -9.89
N SER A 41 8.65 20.69 -10.46
CA SER A 41 8.97 21.76 -11.41
C SER A 41 9.89 22.83 -10.81
N LYS A 42 9.61 23.28 -9.58
CA LYS A 42 10.47 24.26 -8.87
C LYS A 42 11.84 23.70 -8.53
N LEU A 43 11.90 22.49 -7.97
CA LEU A 43 13.15 21.83 -7.57
C LEU A 43 14.03 21.56 -8.80
N TRP A 44 13.42 21.16 -9.93
CA TRP A 44 14.11 21.02 -11.21
C TRP A 44 14.69 22.36 -11.69
N GLY A 45 13.95 23.47 -11.57
CA GLY A 45 14.48 24.81 -11.85
C GLY A 45 15.68 25.19 -10.97
N SER A 46 15.59 24.99 -9.65
CA SER A 46 16.71 25.21 -8.73
C SER A 46 17.92 24.32 -9.06
N PHE A 47 17.68 23.07 -9.48
CA PHE A 47 18.73 22.15 -9.94
C PHE A 47 19.41 22.66 -11.22
N GLN A 48 18.63 23.07 -12.23
CA GLN A 48 19.16 23.61 -13.48
C GLN A 48 19.98 24.89 -13.24
N ASN A 49 19.53 25.77 -12.36
CA ASN A 49 20.28 26.97 -11.97
C ASN A 49 21.62 26.61 -11.31
N CYS A 50 21.60 25.72 -10.31
CA CYS A 50 22.79 25.22 -9.64
C CYS A 50 23.79 24.57 -10.61
N ALA A 51 23.31 23.65 -11.47
CA ALA A 51 24.14 23.00 -12.49
C ALA A 51 24.75 24.01 -13.48
N THR A 52 23.98 25.02 -13.89
CA THR A 52 24.45 26.10 -14.77
C THR A 52 25.52 26.94 -14.10
N SER A 53 25.34 27.32 -12.83
CA SER A 53 26.32 28.10 -12.07
C SER A 53 27.59 27.29 -11.81
N ILE A 54 27.49 25.98 -11.51
CA ILE A 54 28.65 25.07 -11.44
C ILE A 54 29.38 25.01 -12.79
N ALA A 55 28.66 24.88 -13.91
CA ALA A 55 29.28 24.84 -15.24
C ALA A 55 30.06 26.13 -15.57
N LYS A 56 29.55 27.31 -15.16
CA LYS A 56 30.28 28.59 -15.31
C LYS A 56 31.64 28.58 -14.61
N VAL A 57 31.78 27.94 -13.44
CA VAL A 57 33.07 27.82 -12.74
C VAL A 57 34.14 27.17 -13.62
N TYR A 58 33.77 26.11 -14.35
CA TYR A 58 34.69 25.42 -15.26
C TYR A 58 35.02 26.29 -16.48
N VAL A 59 34.00 26.92 -17.10
CA VAL A 59 34.18 27.78 -18.28
C VAL A 59 35.03 29.03 -17.96
N GLU A 60 34.83 29.67 -16.81
CA GLU A 60 35.64 30.84 -16.42
C GLU A 60 37.09 30.46 -16.10
N ARG A 61 37.30 29.28 -15.49
CA ARG A 61 38.63 28.73 -15.24
C ARG A 61 39.38 28.40 -16.52
N GLU A 62 38.71 27.82 -17.52
CA GLU A 62 39.27 27.55 -18.85
C GLU A 62 39.68 28.86 -19.56
N ASN A 63 38.85 29.90 -19.46
CA ASN A 63 39.11 31.23 -20.00
C ASN A 63 40.12 32.07 -19.19
N GLN A 64 40.85 31.47 -18.23
CA GLN A 64 41.81 32.13 -17.33
C GLN A 64 41.26 33.36 -16.58
N LYS A 65 39.94 33.42 -16.37
CA LYS A 65 39.29 34.47 -15.56
C LYS A 65 39.34 34.11 -14.08
N ASN A 66 39.21 35.13 -13.22
CA ASN A 66 39.08 34.92 -11.78
C ASN A 66 37.68 34.36 -11.45
N GLY A 67 37.52 33.04 -11.55
CA GLY A 67 36.25 32.32 -11.30
C GLY A 67 35.74 32.34 -9.86
N SER A 68 36.25 33.24 -9.00
CA SER A 68 35.77 33.45 -7.63
C SER A 68 34.29 33.85 -7.58
N GLU A 69 33.83 34.65 -8.56
CA GLU A 69 32.42 35.07 -8.64
C GLU A 69 31.51 33.90 -9.04
N ALA A 70 31.83 33.18 -10.12
CA ALA A 70 31.09 31.97 -10.49
C ALA A 70 31.10 30.91 -9.37
N PHE A 71 32.21 30.75 -8.63
CA PHE A 71 32.27 29.83 -7.49
C PHE A 71 31.35 30.25 -6.35
N ARG A 72 31.30 31.55 -6.02
CA ARG A 72 30.37 32.11 -5.03
C ARG A 72 28.92 31.87 -5.45
N ASP A 73 28.59 32.09 -6.71
CA ASP A 73 27.24 31.90 -7.24
C ASP A 73 26.86 30.40 -7.27
N ALA A 74 27.76 29.52 -7.68
CA ALA A 74 27.56 28.06 -7.60
C ALA A 74 27.33 27.58 -6.16
N ALA A 75 28.12 28.06 -5.19
CA ALA A 75 27.94 27.72 -3.77
C ALA A 75 26.62 28.25 -3.20
N ARG A 76 26.20 29.45 -3.61
CA ARG A 76 24.88 30.02 -3.29
C ARG A 76 23.76 29.15 -3.84
N ASP A 77 23.79 28.83 -5.13
CA ASP A 77 22.72 28.08 -5.80
C ASP A 77 22.64 26.63 -5.29
N ALA A 78 23.77 26.00 -4.95
CA ALA A 78 23.79 24.70 -4.29
C ALA A 78 23.17 24.75 -2.89
N THR A 79 23.42 25.81 -2.12
CA THR A 79 22.81 26.03 -0.79
C THR A 79 21.30 26.24 -0.91
N LEU A 80 20.86 27.01 -1.92
CA LEU A 80 19.44 27.23 -2.21
C LEU A 80 18.76 25.92 -2.64
N LEU A 81 19.35 25.15 -3.56
CA LEU A 81 18.84 23.85 -3.98
C LEU A 81 18.63 22.88 -2.81
N TYR A 82 19.60 22.78 -1.90
CA TYR A 82 19.47 21.96 -0.70
C TYR A 82 18.33 22.44 0.20
N LYS A 83 18.28 23.75 0.48
CA LYS A 83 17.24 24.36 1.32
C LYS A 83 15.85 24.12 0.73
N ASP A 84 15.67 24.43 -0.56
CA ASP A 84 14.44 24.24 -1.31
C ASP A 84 13.98 22.78 -1.22
N GLY A 85 14.88 21.82 -1.47
CA GLY A 85 14.58 20.39 -1.39
C GLY A 85 14.07 19.96 0.00
N VAL A 86 14.73 20.40 1.09
CA VAL A 86 14.31 20.08 2.46
C VAL A 86 12.97 20.73 2.83
N GLU A 87 12.75 22.00 2.44
CA GLU A 87 11.48 22.70 2.71
C GLU A 87 10.31 22.10 1.93
N MET A 88 10.53 21.74 0.66
CA MET A 88 9.52 21.12 -0.19
C MET A 88 9.20 19.68 0.26
N ALA A 89 10.19 18.89 0.65
CA ALA A 89 9.99 17.54 1.18
C ALA A 89 9.15 17.55 2.48
N ARG A 90 9.44 18.50 3.39
CA ARG A 90 8.63 18.71 4.61
C ARG A 90 7.18 19.05 4.26
N LYS A 91 6.98 20.03 3.35
CA LYS A 91 5.64 20.44 2.90
C LYS A 91 4.83 19.26 2.34
N LEU A 92 5.43 18.44 1.48
CA LEU A 92 4.78 17.26 0.91
C LEU A 92 4.44 16.21 1.98
N SER A 93 5.31 16.02 2.98
CA SER A 93 5.04 15.15 4.13
C SER A 93 3.80 15.62 4.93
N ASP A 94 3.75 16.90 5.28
CA ASP A 94 2.63 17.49 6.06
C ASP A 94 1.29 17.40 5.30
N MET A 95 1.32 17.65 3.98
CA MET A 95 0.16 17.45 3.11
C MET A 95 -0.23 15.97 2.97
N GLY A 96 0.74 15.06 2.87
CA GLY A 96 0.52 13.61 2.84
C GLY A 96 -0.14 13.09 4.13
N MET A 97 0.28 13.58 5.30
CA MET A 97 -0.38 13.31 6.58
C MET A 97 -1.82 13.81 6.57
N THR A 98 -2.07 15.01 6.04
CA THR A 98 -3.41 15.60 5.93
C THR A 98 -4.32 14.76 5.01
N VAL A 99 -3.81 14.27 3.88
CA VAL A 99 -4.52 13.30 3.01
C VAL A 99 -4.81 11.98 3.75
N GLY A 100 -3.86 11.47 4.53
CA GLY A 100 -4.06 10.27 5.35
C GLY A 100 -5.18 10.43 6.38
N TYR A 101 -5.22 11.56 7.09
CA TYR A 101 -6.30 11.89 8.03
C TYR A 101 -7.65 12.05 7.32
N ASN A 102 -7.70 12.72 6.16
CA ASN A 102 -8.89 12.84 5.32
C ASN A 102 -9.42 11.45 4.94
N ARG A 103 -8.60 10.60 4.34
CA ARG A 103 -8.99 9.25 3.89
C ARG A 103 -9.57 8.41 5.03
N ARG A 104 -8.86 8.33 6.16
CA ARG A 104 -9.32 7.61 7.35
C ARG A 104 -10.66 8.15 7.85
N ASN A 105 -10.80 9.47 7.92
CA ASN A 105 -12.04 10.10 8.39
C ASN A 105 -13.19 9.83 7.42
N LYS A 106 -12.96 9.85 6.09
CA LYS A 106 -13.96 9.51 5.06
C LYS A 106 -14.46 8.06 5.20
N GLU A 107 -13.55 7.11 5.42
CA GLU A 107 -13.89 5.70 5.64
C GLU A 107 -14.72 5.51 6.94
N ILE A 108 -14.33 6.17 8.04
CA ILE A 108 -15.10 6.17 9.30
C ILE A 108 -16.49 6.81 9.11
N LEU A 109 -16.59 7.96 8.44
CA LEU A 109 -17.87 8.62 8.18
C LEU A 109 -18.79 7.79 7.26
N GLN A 110 -18.21 7.04 6.31
CA GLN A 110 -18.97 6.07 5.50
C GLN A 110 -19.44 4.87 6.32
N TRP A 111 -18.69 4.44 7.34
CA TRP A 111 -19.17 3.44 8.31
C TRP A 111 -20.31 3.99 9.18
N VAL A 112 -20.15 5.19 9.75
CA VAL A 112 -21.17 5.86 10.58
C VAL A 112 -22.50 5.91 9.83
N ARG A 113 -22.50 6.44 8.60
CA ARG A 113 -23.70 6.58 7.73
C ARG A 113 -24.55 5.32 7.60
N LYS A 114 -23.98 4.11 7.71
CA LYS A 114 -24.68 2.81 7.56
C LYS A 114 -25.57 2.41 8.75
N ARG A 115 -25.98 3.36 9.61
CA ARG A 115 -26.80 3.14 10.83
C ARG A 115 -26.21 2.10 11.80
N ARG A 116 -24.89 1.88 11.75
CA ARG A 116 -24.20 0.91 12.61
C ARG A 116 -23.86 1.54 13.96
N ARG A 117 -24.47 1.03 15.04
CA ARG A 117 -24.21 1.49 16.42
C ARG A 117 -22.98 0.85 17.06
N PHE A 118 -22.54 -0.29 16.54
CA PHE A 118 -21.39 -1.04 17.03
C PHE A 118 -20.58 -1.57 15.84
N ILE A 119 -19.26 -1.65 16.01
CA ILE A 119 -18.36 -2.35 15.10
C ILE A 119 -17.87 -3.63 15.78
N ARG A 120 -17.88 -4.76 15.07
CA ARG A 120 -17.34 -6.01 15.61
C ARG A 120 -15.81 -5.98 15.58
N ARG A 121 -15.15 -6.77 16.46
CA ARG A 121 -13.68 -6.86 16.52
C ARG A 121 -13.06 -7.23 15.16
N ASP A 122 -13.63 -8.23 14.49
CA ASP A 122 -13.20 -8.70 13.18
C ASP A 122 -13.44 -7.67 12.07
N GLU A 123 -14.55 -6.94 12.10
CA GLU A 123 -14.80 -5.82 11.19
C GLU A 123 -13.80 -4.66 11.40
N LEU A 124 -13.52 -4.31 12.66
CA LEU A 124 -12.56 -3.25 13.00
C LEU A 124 -11.14 -3.62 12.55
N ILE A 125 -10.69 -4.85 12.81
CA ILE A 125 -9.39 -5.34 12.35
C ILE A 125 -9.33 -5.32 10.82
N ALA A 126 -10.38 -5.79 10.13
CA ALA A 126 -10.43 -5.77 8.68
C ALA A 126 -10.32 -4.34 8.13
N MET A 127 -11.08 -3.36 8.66
CA MET A 127 -10.97 -1.96 8.26
C MET A 127 -9.57 -1.38 8.51
N LEU A 128 -8.97 -1.61 9.68
CA LEU A 128 -7.64 -1.10 10.02
C LEU A 128 -6.52 -1.72 9.17
N CYS A 129 -6.69 -2.97 8.73
CA CYS A 129 -5.73 -3.67 7.88
C CYS A 129 -6.04 -3.57 6.37
N GLY A 130 -7.07 -2.82 5.96
CA GLY A 130 -7.49 -2.70 4.56
C GLY A 130 -8.12 -3.95 3.94
N GLY A 131 -8.49 -4.94 4.76
CA GLY A 131 -9.17 -6.16 4.34
C GLY A 131 -10.70 -6.01 4.32
N SER A 132 -11.37 -6.87 3.55
CA SER A 132 -12.81 -7.06 3.71
C SER A 132 -13.08 -7.90 4.97
N ALA A 133 -14.05 -7.47 5.78
CA ALA A 133 -14.48 -8.25 6.93
C ALA A 133 -14.98 -9.62 6.45
N ILE A 134 -14.50 -10.70 7.08
CA ILE A 134 -14.99 -12.05 6.82
C ILE A 134 -16.50 -12.01 7.11
N GLN A 135 -17.32 -12.18 6.07
CA GLN A 135 -18.74 -12.37 6.26
C GLN A 135 -18.95 -13.76 6.88
N THR A 136 -18.78 -13.84 8.19
CA THR A 136 -19.43 -14.87 8.99
C THR A 136 -20.92 -14.63 8.80
N GLN A 137 -21.52 -15.26 7.78
CA GLN A 137 -22.97 -15.39 7.74
C GLN A 137 -23.38 -15.94 9.11
N PRO A 138 -24.40 -15.37 9.75
CA PRO A 138 -25.03 -16.08 10.85
C PRO A 138 -25.57 -17.37 10.24
N GLN A 139 -24.88 -18.49 10.50
CA GLN A 139 -25.40 -19.81 10.22
C GLN A 139 -26.74 -19.85 10.92
N GLN A 140 -27.83 -19.82 10.14
CA GLN A 140 -29.16 -19.95 10.71
C GLN A 140 -29.17 -21.28 11.45
N GLN A 141 -29.26 -21.22 12.77
CA GLN A 141 -29.51 -22.41 13.57
C GLN A 141 -30.91 -22.89 13.20
N GLN A 142 -30.97 -23.74 12.17
CA GLN A 142 -32.09 -24.63 11.97
C GLN A 142 -32.22 -25.44 13.26
N GLN A 143 -33.26 -25.13 14.03
CA GLN A 143 -33.66 -25.90 15.19
C GLN A 143 -34.16 -27.27 14.71
N GLN A 144 -33.23 -28.18 14.40
CA GLN A 144 -33.55 -29.60 14.39
C GLN A 144 -33.50 -30.10 15.83
N ASN A 145 -34.68 -30.03 16.44
CA ASN A 145 -34.99 -30.64 17.72
C ASN A 145 -34.83 -32.17 17.62
N GLN A 146 -33.66 -32.68 18.00
CA GLN A 146 -33.45 -34.12 18.24
C GLN A 146 -33.02 -34.33 19.69
N GLN A 147 -34.00 -34.70 20.51
CA GLN A 147 -33.77 -35.26 21.83
C GLN A 147 -33.21 -36.69 21.68
N SER A 148 -31.93 -36.86 21.98
CA SER A 148 -31.42 -38.17 22.40
C SER A 148 -30.18 -38.00 23.28
N THR A 149 -30.25 -38.58 24.47
CA THR A 149 -29.20 -38.57 25.48
C THR A 149 -28.01 -39.43 25.06
N GLN A 150 -26.77 -38.99 25.34
CA GLN A 150 -25.90 -39.69 26.31
C GLN A 150 -24.47 -39.11 26.46
N GLN A 151 -24.05 -39.07 27.72
CA GLN A 151 -22.69 -39.26 28.26
C GLN A 151 -21.57 -38.23 27.97
N ARG A 152 -21.14 -37.60 29.08
CA ARG A 152 -19.87 -36.87 29.25
C ARG A 152 -18.66 -37.74 28.90
N LYS A 153 -17.68 -37.16 28.18
CA LYS A 153 -16.23 -37.37 28.42
C LYS A 153 -15.43 -36.10 28.11
N SER A 154 -14.90 -35.46 29.15
CA SER A 154 -13.58 -34.78 29.12
C SER A 154 -12.55 -35.81 29.65
N PRO A 155 -11.26 -35.77 29.28
CA PRO A 155 -10.30 -34.65 29.49
C PRO A 155 -9.70 -34.19 28.12
N THR A 156 -8.55 -33.54 27.94
CA THR A 156 -7.38 -33.23 28.80
C THR A 156 -6.71 -31.92 28.37
N PHE A 157 -5.84 -31.34 29.21
CA PHE A 157 -4.91 -30.26 28.86
C PHE A 157 -3.48 -30.80 28.60
N LEU A 158 -2.67 -30.02 27.86
CA LEU A 158 -1.22 -30.16 27.63
C LEU A 158 -0.76 -31.21 26.61
N SER A 159 -0.25 -30.70 25.48
CA SER A 159 1.03 -31.11 24.90
C SER A 159 1.61 -29.89 24.17
N ASN A 160 2.88 -29.57 24.44
CA ASN A 160 3.54 -28.40 23.87
C ASN A 160 4.08 -28.75 22.48
N ASP A 161 3.89 -27.85 21.52
CA ASP A 161 4.62 -27.83 20.23
C ASP A 161 4.94 -26.36 19.91
N ASP A 162 5.86 -25.77 20.68
CA ASP A 162 6.28 -24.37 20.54
C ASP A 162 7.14 -24.12 19.27
N ASP A 163 7.64 -25.18 18.63
CA ASP A 163 8.59 -25.06 17.52
C ASP A 163 7.94 -24.71 16.16
N SER A 164 6.66 -25.00 15.95
CA SER A 164 5.98 -24.74 14.65
C SER A 164 5.88 -23.25 14.29
N HIS A 165 6.04 -22.33 15.25
CA HIS A 165 6.08 -20.89 14.99
C HIS A 165 7.49 -20.37 14.70
N LEU A 166 8.53 -21.13 15.05
CA LEU A 166 9.93 -20.74 14.84
C LEU A 166 10.39 -21.01 13.41
N ASP A 167 9.83 -21.98 12.69
CA ASP A 167 10.20 -22.28 11.30
C ASP A 167 10.07 -21.07 10.36
N THR A 168 8.97 -20.32 10.45
CA THR A 168 8.77 -19.06 9.69
C THR A 168 9.87 -18.03 9.97
N PHE A 169 10.34 -17.97 11.22
CA PHE A 169 11.41 -17.06 11.64
C PHE A 169 12.79 -17.57 11.20
N ARG A 170 12.97 -18.90 11.20
CA ARG A 170 14.19 -19.60 10.78
C ARG A 170 14.42 -19.49 9.27
N GLU A 171 13.34 -19.56 8.49
CA GLU A 171 13.32 -19.28 7.05
C GLU A 171 13.64 -17.79 6.77
N ALA A 172 13.03 -16.87 7.51
CA ALA A 172 13.30 -15.44 7.38
C ALA A 172 14.78 -15.09 7.64
N ILE A 173 15.40 -15.62 8.70
CA ILE A 173 16.83 -15.41 8.98
C ILE A 173 17.72 -15.99 7.87
N GLN A 174 17.36 -17.13 7.26
CA GLN A 174 18.13 -17.70 6.15
C GLN A 174 18.03 -16.88 4.86
N SER A 175 16.87 -16.24 4.60
CA SER A 175 16.69 -15.33 3.46
C SER A 175 17.47 -14.02 3.57
N ILE A 176 17.88 -13.61 4.78
CA ILE A 176 18.71 -12.41 5.05
C ILE A 176 20.21 -12.67 4.77
N GLY A 177 20.58 -13.91 4.44
CA GLY A 177 21.96 -14.40 4.35
C GLY A 177 22.88 -13.88 3.23
N THR A 178 22.55 -12.81 2.49
CA THR A 178 23.50 -12.15 1.55
C THR A 178 23.27 -10.65 1.33
N THR A 179 23.25 -9.82 2.38
CA THR A 179 23.61 -8.38 2.23
C THR A 179 24.59 -7.95 3.32
N ASN A 180 25.68 -7.30 2.92
CA ASN A 180 26.66 -6.73 3.85
C ASN A 180 26.02 -5.59 4.64
N ILE A 181 25.75 -5.79 5.93
CA ILE A 181 25.36 -4.72 6.85
C ILE A 181 26.62 -4.18 7.52
N SER A 182 27.19 -3.15 6.91
CA SER A 182 28.10 -2.22 7.58
C SER A 182 27.60 -0.80 7.35
N ASN A 183 27.14 -0.15 8.43
CA ASN A 183 26.57 1.20 8.55
C ASN A 183 25.07 1.36 8.18
N PRO A 184 24.21 1.70 9.16
CA PRO A 184 22.80 2.06 8.93
C PRO A 184 22.57 3.59 9.03
N VAL A 185 23.16 4.37 8.13
CA VAL A 185 22.74 5.77 7.86
C VAL A 185 22.91 6.05 6.37
N VAL A 186 21.91 6.67 5.74
CA VAL A 186 21.82 7.00 4.30
C VAL A 186 21.65 5.80 3.36
N ASP A 187 20.42 5.30 3.20
CA ASP A 187 19.94 4.86 1.88
C ASP A 187 18.39 4.70 1.79
N VAL A 188 17.65 5.82 1.76
CA VAL A 188 16.29 5.88 1.20
C VAL A 188 16.09 7.23 0.50
N ILE A 189 16.83 7.47 -0.57
CA ILE A 189 16.41 8.42 -1.62
C ILE A 189 16.55 7.69 -2.95
N ALA A 190 15.54 6.86 -3.25
CA ALA A 190 15.36 6.35 -4.60
C ALA A 190 15.06 7.54 -5.53
N ASP A 191 16.00 7.82 -6.44
CA ASP A 191 15.98 9.00 -7.30
C ASP A 191 14.71 9.00 -8.18
N PRO A 192 13.81 10.01 -8.11
CA PRO A 192 12.53 10.01 -8.82
C PRO A 192 12.65 9.81 -10.34
N PHE A 193 13.81 10.14 -10.91
CA PHE A 193 14.11 9.96 -12.33
C PHE A 193 14.15 8.47 -12.76
N MET A 194 14.66 7.58 -11.92
CA MET A 194 14.74 6.13 -12.24
C MET A 194 13.36 5.47 -12.31
N MET A 195 12.43 5.87 -11.44
CA MET A 195 11.06 5.31 -11.40
C MET A 195 10.26 5.65 -12.67
N GLN A 196 10.45 6.85 -13.23
CA GLN A 196 9.74 7.25 -14.46
C GLN A 196 10.24 6.52 -15.72
N GLN A 197 11.49 6.03 -15.72
CA GLN A 197 12.06 5.31 -16.85
C GLN A 197 11.53 3.86 -16.94
N GLN A 198 11.29 3.20 -15.80
CA GLN A 198 10.71 1.84 -15.78
C GLN A 198 9.27 1.77 -16.32
N LEU A 199 8.47 2.83 -16.17
CA LEU A 199 7.09 2.88 -16.67
C LEU A 199 6.97 3.11 -18.19
N ARG A 200 8.05 3.47 -18.90
CA ARG A 200 8.06 3.61 -20.36
C ARG A 200 8.57 2.38 -21.12
N ALA A 201 9.21 1.43 -20.45
CA ALA A 201 9.80 0.25 -21.06
C ALA A 201 8.89 -0.98 -20.93
N SER A 202 7.77 -1.01 -21.67
CA SER A 202 6.92 -2.19 -21.80
C SER A 202 6.62 -2.48 -23.28
N PRO A 203 7.03 -3.63 -23.84
CA PRO A 203 6.69 -4.00 -25.20
C PRO A 203 5.25 -4.51 -25.28
N THR A 204 4.55 -4.11 -26.34
CA THR A 204 3.18 -4.54 -26.67
C THR A 204 3.06 -6.07 -26.71
N VAL A 205 2.26 -6.66 -25.81
CA VAL A 205 1.91 -8.09 -25.89
C VAL A 205 0.63 -8.26 -26.69
N VAL A 206 0.77 -8.94 -27.83
CA VAL A 206 -0.30 -9.22 -28.80
C VAL A 206 -1.29 -10.25 -28.25
N ILE A 207 -2.56 -10.07 -28.63
CA ILE A 207 -3.66 -10.98 -28.31
C ILE A 207 -3.50 -12.31 -29.06
N GLY A 208 -3.46 -13.41 -28.29
CA GLY A 208 -3.93 -14.73 -28.72
C GLY A 208 -2.99 -15.58 -29.60
N GLN A 209 -2.41 -16.63 -28.99
CA GLN A 209 -2.09 -17.87 -29.70
C GLN A 209 -2.19 -19.09 -28.77
N LYS A 210 -2.60 -20.22 -29.35
CA LYS A 210 -2.97 -21.47 -28.67
C LYS A 210 -1.73 -22.14 -28.05
N ARG A 211 -1.82 -22.63 -26.81
CA ARG A 211 -0.82 -23.56 -26.26
C ARG A 211 -1.28 -25.01 -26.47
N SER A 212 -0.41 -25.81 -27.08
CA SER A 212 -0.58 -27.24 -27.31
C SER A 212 -0.16 -28.07 -26.09
N ASN A 213 -0.46 -29.37 -26.15
CA ASN A 213 -0.51 -30.31 -25.03
C ASN A 213 0.75 -30.45 -24.15
N SER A 214 0.45 -30.71 -22.87
CA SER A 214 1.15 -31.49 -21.83
C SER A 214 2.30 -32.42 -22.27
N PRO A 215 3.27 -32.61 -21.36
CA PRO A 215 3.65 -33.98 -20.97
C PRO A 215 3.77 -34.16 -19.44
N LEU A 216 2.95 -35.05 -18.88
CA LEU A 216 3.24 -35.87 -17.68
C LEU A 216 2.09 -36.88 -17.51
N ASP A 217 2.32 -38.10 -18.00
CA ASP A 217 1.36 -39.19 -17.95
C ASP A 217 1.12 -39.68 -16.51
N VAL A 218 -0.15 -39.81 -16.15
CA VAL A 218 -0.60 -40.69 -15.05
C VAL A 218 -1.50 -41.74 -15.68
N ASN A 219 -0.94 -42.93 -15.94
CA ASN A 219 -1.69 -44.04 -16.53
C ASN A 219 -2.70 -44.60 -15.50
N MET A 220 -3.97 -44.29 -15.70
CA MET A 220 -5.08 -44.78 -14.87
C MET A 220 -5.69 -46.05 -15.49
N ASP A 221 -4.96 -47.15 -15.43
CA ASP A 221 -5.47 -48.46 -15.86
C ASP A 221 -6.69 -48.88 -15.02
N SER A 222 -7.79 -49.17 -15.70
CA SER A 222 -9.09 -49.43 -15.06
C SER A 222 -9.28 -50.91 -14.71
N PRO A 223 -9.60 -51.28 -13.45
CA PRO A 223 -9.93 -52.65 -13.09
C PRO A 223 -11.25 -53.13 -13.72
N SER A 224 -11.17 -53.72 -14.91
CA SER A 224 -12.30 -54.37 -15.57
C SER A 224 -12.71 -55.63 -14.79
N HIS A 225 -13.85 -55.58 -14.11
CA HIS A 225 -14.46 -56.76 -13.49
C HIS A 225 -14.81 -57.83 -14.54
N LYS A 226 -14.04 -58.93 -14.56
CA LYS A 226 -14.47 -60.18 -15.21
C LYS A 226 -14.63 -61.29 -14.18
N ARG A 227 -15.90 -61.69 -14.02
CA ARG A 227 -16.35 -62.85 -13.24
C ARG A 227 -15.56 -64.11 -13.60
N HIS A 228 -15.22 -64.92 -12.60
CA HIS A 228 -15.10 -66.37 -12.77
C HIS A 228 -16.19 -67.06 -11.95
N ARG A 229 -16.70 -68.16 -12.48
CA ARG A 229 -17.70 -69.05 -11.85
C ARG A 229 -17.01 -70.34 -11.42
N TYR A 230 -17.73 -71.11 -10.62
CA TYR A 230 -17.40 -72.45 -10.10
C TYR A 230 -16.35 -72.40 -8.97
N PHE A 231 -16.55 -73.07 -7.83
CA PHE A 231 -17.55 -74.11 -7.51
C PHE A 231 -18.57 -73.66 -6.47
#